data_AF-A0A9D1L436-F1
#
_entry.id   AF-A0A9D1L436-F1
#
_cell.length_a   1.000
_cell.length_b   1.000
_cell.length_c   1.000
_cell.angle_alpha   90.00
_cell.angle_beta   90.00
_cell.angle_gamma   90.00
#
_symmetry.space_group_name_H-M   'P 1'
#
loop_
_entity.id
_entity.type
_entity.pdbx_description
1 polymer ?
#
loop_
_entity_poly.entity_id
_entity_poly.type
_entity_poly.pdbx_seq_one_letter_code
_entity_poly.pdbx_strand_id
1 'polypeptide(L)'
;MGIWSIVIPSGVTAIGWFVSYLINRNLFKRELEKMQKDKFLSKNENLATDLSDLLAKVTTNDHIDKKTTEQIREIFNRIYCYGSNTVVALLSDMQNKNYTKYFQGERKYELLAYYTVLLTQIKYDLIGVKTNPLQWLKLNITDYDKLEKQFKQSIGKIIEEYNLDFKTDE
;
A
#
# COMPACT_ATOMS: atom_id res chain seq x y z
N MET A 1 -27.32 -58.35 -5.64
CA MET A 1 -27.10 -56.92 -5.36
C MET A 1 -26.78 -56.23 -6.67
N GLY A 2 -27.58 -55.26 -7.10
CA GLY A 2 -27.47 -54.66 -8.42
C GLY A 2 -26.33 -53.63 -8.51
N ILE A 3 -25.76 -53.48 -9.71
CA ILE A 3 -24.67 -52.55 -10.05
C ILE A 3 -24.93 -51.10 -9.57
N TRP A 4 -26.21 -50.73 -9.42
CA TRP A 4 -26.70 -49.45 -8.90
C TRP A 4 -26.21 -49.08 -7.49
N SER A 5 -25.97 -50.06 -6.61
CA SER A 5 -25.48 -49.78 -5.25
C SER A 5 -24.00 -49.40 -5.20
N ILE A 6 -23.27 -49.55 -6.32
CA ILE A 6 -21.84 -49.19 -6.43
C ILE A 6 -21.70 -47.87 -7.19
N VAL A 7 -22.46 -47.67 -8.27
CA VAL A 7 -22.38 -46.47 -9.12
C VAL A 7 -22.76 -45.19 -8.37
N ILE A 8 -23.81 -45.26 -7.52
CA ILE A 8 -24.29 -44.09 -6.76
C ILE A 8 -23.25 -43.62 -5.71
N PRO A 9 -22.71 -44.48 -4.82
CA PRO A 9 -21.66 -44.06 -3.88
C PRO A 9 -20.38 -43.58 -4.56
N SER A 10 -19.99 -44.19 -5.69
CA SER A 10 -18.80 -43.76 -6.45
C SER A 10 -18.98 -42.36 -7.02
N GLY A 11 -20.17 -42.04 -7.55
CA GLY A 11 -20.49 -40.70 -8.05
C GLY A 11 -20.48 -39.63 -6.94
N VAL A 12 -21.08 -39.94 -5.79
CA VAL A 12 -21.08 -39.04 -4.62
C VAL A 12 -19.65 -38.80 -4.12
N THR A 13 -18.81 -39.84 -4.09
CA THR A 13 -17.39 -39.71 -3.71
C THR A 13 -16.61 -38.83 -4.68
N ALA A 14 -16.82 -38.98 -5.99
CA ALA A 14 -16.15 -38.17 -7.01
C ALA A 14 -16.53 -36.68 -6.91
N ILE A 15 -17.82 -36.39 -6.69
CA ILE A 15 -18.31 -35.01 -6.49
C ILE A 15 -17.75 -34.43 -5.18
N GLY A 16 -17.76 -35.21 -4.09
CA GLY A 16 -17.19 -34.80 -2.80
C GLY A 16 -15.71 -34.47 -2.89
N TRP A 17 -14.94 -35.29 -3.62
CA TRP A 17 -13.52 -35.04 -3.89
C TRP A 17 -13.31 -33.77 -4.73
N PHE A 18 -14.14 -33.54 -5.76
CA PHE A 18 -14.05 -32.35 -6.60
C PHE A 18 -14.37 -31.05 -5.84
N VAL A 19 -15.44 -31.05 -5.04
CA VAL A 19 -15.80 -29.92 -4.17
C VAL A 19 -14.69 -29.70 -3.13
N SER A 20 -14.19 -30.76 -2.51
CA SER A 20 -13.06 -30.69 -1.56
C SER A 20 -11.82 -30.10 -2.22
N TYR A 21 -11.49 -30.51 -3.44
CA TYR A 21 -10.37 -29.97 -4.20
C TYR A 21 -10.51 -28.46 -4.46
N LEU A 22 -11.69 -27.99 -4.87
CA LEU A 22 -11.95 -26.56 -5.10
C LEU A 22 -11.86 -25.75 -3.81
N ILE A 23 -12.45 -26.23 -2.72
CA ILE A 23 -12.38 -25.58 -1.40
C ILE A 23 -10.92 -25.52 -0.94
N ASN A 24 -10.19 -26.63 -1.03
CA ASN A 24 -8.81 -26.71 -0.56
C ASN A 24 -7.88 -25.81 -1.40
N ARG A 25 -8.11 -25.70 -2.71
CA ARG A 25 -7.39 -24.78 -3.59
C ARG A 25 -7.62 -23.32 -3.19
N ASN A 26 -8.85 -22.95 -2.85
CA ASN A 26 -9.17 -21.60 -2.41
C ASN A 26 -8.60 -21.30 -1.02
N LEU A 27 -8.64 -22.26 -0.09
CA LEU A 27 -8.01 -22.15 1.23
C LEU A 27 -6.49 -22.00 1.11
N PHE A 28 -5.83 -22.82 0.30
CA PHE A 28 -4.39 -22.74 0.07
C PHE A 28 -3.96 -21.38 -0.49
N LYS A 29 -4.74 -20.80 -1.42
CA LYS A 29 -4.50 -19.43 -1.91
C LYS A 29 -4.59 -18.40 -0.78
N ARG A 30 -5.63 -18.48 0.05
CA ARG A 30 -5.81 -17.56 1.20
C ARG A 30 -4.72 -17.73 2.24
N GLU A 31 -4.25 -18.95 2.48
CA GLU A 31 -3.12 -19.22 3.38
C GLU A 31 -1.80 -18.69 2.81
N LEU A 32 -1.56 -18.83 1.50
CA LEU A 32 -0.40 -18.22 0.84
C LEU A 32 -0.41 -16.70 0.96
N GLU A 33 -1.54 -16.06 0.67
CA GLU A 33 -1.73 -14.61 0.85
C GLU A 33 -1.49 -14.20 2.30
N LYS A 34 -2.02 -14.98 3.26
CA LYS A 34 -1.80 -14.75 4.69
C LYS A 34 -0.33 -14.89 5.07
N MET A 35 0.37 -15.94 4.62
CA MET A 35 1.80 -16.12 4.89
C MET A 35 2.66 -15.02 4.26
N GLN A 36 2.29 -14.55 3.06
CA GLN A 36 2.95 -13.40 2.42
C GLN A 36 2.72 -12.13 3.24
N LYS A 37 1.49 -11.90 3.70
CA LYS A 37 1.15 -10.78 4.58
C LYS A 37 1.86 -10.88 5.93
N ASP A 38 1.92 -12.05 6.55
CA ASP A 38 2.62 -12.30 7.81
C ASP A 38 4.14 -12.10 7.63
N LYS A 39 4.71 -12.52 6.50
CA LYS A 39 6.12 -12.27 6.15
C LYS A 39 6.38 -10.79 5.84
N PHE A 40 5.44 -10.11 5.20
CA PHE A 40 5.48 -8.66 4.99
C PHE A 40 5.48 -7.96 6.34
N LEU A 41 4.48 -8.20 7.20
CA LEU A 41 4.39 -7.71 8.57
C LEU A 41 5.66 -7.97 9.38
N SER A 42 6.13 -9.21 9.43
CA SER A 42 7.30 -9.60 10.22
C SER A 42 8.61 -8.95 9.74
N LYS A 43 8.76 -8.70 8.43
CA LYS A 43 9.97 -8.06 7.87
C LYS A 43 9.84 -6.55 7.68
N ASN A 44 8.64 -6.01 7.80
CA ASN A 44 8.31 -4.63 7.44
C ASN A 44 7.43 -3.93 8.49
N GLU A 45 7.46 -4.40 9.74
CA GLU A 45 6.83 -3.73 10.88
C GLU A 45 7.20 -2.23 10.94
N ASN A 46 8.48 -1.94 10.67
CA ASN A 46 9.00 -0.58 10.66
C ASN A 46 8.90 0.13 9.30
N LEU A 47 8.31 -0.46 8.25
CA LEU A 47 8.30 0.17 6.92
C LEU A 47 7.54 1.49 6.91
N ALA A 48 6.43 1.58 7.66
CA ALA A 48 5.69 2.83 7.82
C ALA A 48 6.54 3.90 8.55
N THR A 49 7.27 3.51 9.60
CA THR A 49 8.14 4.44 10.33
C THR A 49 9.36 4.84 9.51
N ASP A 50 9.99 3.89 8.82
CA ASP A 50 11.14 4.12 7.93
C ASP A 50 10.77 5.09 6.79
N LEU A 51 9.58 4.91 6.19
CA LEU A 51 9.06 5.83 5.19
C LEU A 51 8.77 7.20 5.81
N SER A 52 8.10 7.27 6.96
CA SER A 52 7.83 8.54 7.64
C SER A 52 9.12 9.33 7.96
N ASP A 53 10.15 8.65 8.45
CA ASP A 53 11.45 9.26 8.77
C ASP A 53 12.16 9.77 7.51
N LEU A 54 12.05 9.04 6.39
CA LEU A 54 12.52 9.50 5.10
C LEU A 54 11.78 10.76 4.68
N LEU A 55 10.45 10.78 4.77
CA LEU A 55 9.64 11.96 4.39
C LEU A 55 10.03 13.19 5.19
N ALA A 56 10.21 13.04 6.50
CA ALA A 56 10.69 14.12 7.35
C ALA A 56 12.05 14.64 6.87
N LYS A 57 13.03 13.74 6.65
CA LYS A 57 14.38 14.11 6.17
C LYS A 57 14.38 14.81 4.82
N VAL A 58 13.54 14.36 3.88
CA VAL A 58 13.44 14.97 2.54
C VAL A 58 12.76 16.34 2.61
N THR A 59 11.86 16.53 3.57
CA THR A 59 11.17 17.81 3.77
C THR A 59 12.06 18.84 4.48
N THR A 60 12.95 18.41 5.38
CA THR A 60 13.79 19.31 6.19
C THR A 60 15.18 19.59 5.63
N ASN A 61 15.74 18.70 4.79
CA ASN A 61 17.11 18.85 4.29
C ASN A 61 17.11 19.33 2.83
N ASP A 62 17.79 20.45 2.58
CA ASP A 62 18.01 20.97 1.22
C ASP A 62 18.89 20.05 0.35
N HIS A 63 19.63 19.10 0.97
CA HIS A 63 20.49 18.15 0.28
C HIS A 63 20.25 16.72 0.78
N ILE A 64 19.91 15.83 -0.16
CA ILE A 64 19.78 14.39 0.08
C ILE A 64 21.18 13.79 -0.02
N ASP A 65 21.70 13.26 1.09
CA ASP A 65 23.00 12.58 1.11
C ASP A 65 22.93 11.17 0.48
N LYS A 66 24.10 10.58 0.23
CA LYS A 66 24.19 9.23 -0.36
C LYS A 66 23.48 8.19 0.50
N LYS A 67 23.58 8.32 1.84
CA LYS A 67 22.94 7.40 2.79
C LYS A 67 21.41 7.45 2.67
N THR A 68 20.83 8.65 2.59
CA THR A 68 19.38 8.85 2.42
C THR A 68 18.93 8.30 1.06
N THR A 69 19.73 8.48 0.01
CA THR A 69 19.45 7.89 -1.31
C THR A 69 19.42 6.35 -1.27
N GLU A 70 20.37 5.73 -0.56
CA GLU A 70 20.39 4.28 -0.36
C GLU A 70 19.16 3.80 0.45
N GLN A 71 18.76 4.53 1.49
CA GLN A 71 17.55 4.26 2.27
C GLN A 71 16.27 4.36 1.43
N ILE A 72 16.14 5.38 0.59
CA ILE A 72 15.03 5.55 -0.36
C ILE A 72 14.94 4.30 -1.26
N ARG A 73 16.07 3.89 -1.86
CA ARG A 73 16.11 2.72 -2.74
C ARG A 73 15.73 1.44 -2.01
N GLU A 74 16.18 1.26 -0.78
CA GLU A 74 15.83 0.09 0.03
C GLU A 74 14.32 0.03 0.32
N ILE A 75 13.74 1.15 0.75
CA ILE A 75 12.29 1.26 1.01
C ILE A 75 11.49 0.96 -0.27
N PHE A 76 11.91 1.51 -1.41
CA PHE A 76 11.24 1.25 -2.69
C PHE A 76 11.30 -0.23 -3.09
N ASN A 77 12.46 -0.87 -2.91
CA ASN A 77 12.59 -2.31 -3.18
C ASN A 77 11.72 -3.15 -2.24
N ARG A 78 11.60 -2.77 -0.97
CA ARG A 78 10.72 -3.45 0.00
C ARG A 78 9.25 -3.30 -0.39
N ILE A 79 8.83 -2.10 -0.77
CA ILE A 79 7.48 -1.84 -1.29
C ILE A 79 7.23 -2.66 -2.55
N TYR A 80 8.15 -2.67 -3.51
CA TYR A 80 7.99 -3.44 -4.74
C TYR A 80 7.88 -4.94 -4.51
N CYS A 81 8.70 -5.50 -3.61
CA CYS A 81 8.71 -6.94 -3.35
C CYS A 81 7.54 -7.43 -2.49
N TYR A 82 7.00 -6.58 -1.61
CA TYR A 82 6.08 -7.04 -0.56
C TYR A 82 4.84 -6.17 -0.33
N GLY A 83 4.78 -4.97 -0.92
CA GLY A 83 3.63 -4.08 -0.82
C GLY A 83 2.42 -4.62 -1.60
N SER A 84 1.23 -4.13 -1.26
CA SER A 84 0.03 -4.42 -2.05
C SER A 84 0.13 -3.82 -3.46
N ASN A 85 -0.66 -4.35 -4.40
CA ASN A 85 -0.74 -3.80 -5.76
C ASN A 85 -1.03 -2.28 -5.76
N THR A 86 -1.87 -1.82 -4.82
CA THR A 86 -2.21 -0.41 -4.68
C THR A 86 -1.00 0.43 -4.26
N VAL A 87 -0.23 -0.01 -3.26
CA VAL A 87 0.98 0.70 -2.81
C VAL A 87 2.05 0.70 -3.90
N VAL A 88 2.25 -0.43 -4.59
CA VAL A 88 3.20 -0.53 -5.69
C VAL A 88 2.81 0.39 -6.84
N ALA A 89 1.52 0.46 -7.19
CA ALA A 89 1.01 1.35 -8.21
C ALA A 89 1.25 2.83 -7.83
N LEU A 90 0.86 3.24 -6.62
CA LEU A 90 1.09 4.59 -6.09
C LEU A 90 2.58 4.98 -6.16
N LEU A 91 3.48 4.11 -5.69
CA LEU A 91 4.91 4.35 -5.71
C LEU A 91 5.43 4.48 -7.15
N SER A 92 5.02 3.59 -8.04
CA SER A 92 5.49 3.58 -9.42
C SER A 92 5.07 4.83 -10.20
N ASP A 93 3.83 5.28 -10.02
CA ASP A 93 3.30 6.50 -10.64
C ASP A 93 3.98 7.76 -10.09
N MET A 94 4.09 7.86 -8.77
CA MET A 94 4.84 8.94 -8.11
C MET A 94 6.27 9.00 -8.65
N GLN A 95 6.97 7.87 -8.73
CA GLN A 95 8.36 7.87 -9.17
C GLN A 95 8.50 8.19 -10.67
N ASN A 96 7.56 7.76 -11.51
CA ASN A 96 7.51 8.12 -12.92
C ASN A 96 7.27 9.64 -13.11
N LYS A 97 6.32 10.22 -12.37
CA LYS A 97 6.08 11.68 -12.31
C LYS A 97 7.32 12.43 -11.84
N ASN A 98 8.06 11.88 -10.88
CA ASN A 98 9.30 12.49 -10.42
C ASN A 98 10.38 12.50 -11.52
N TYR A 99 10.59 11.39 -12.23
CA TYR A 99 11.56 11.31 -13.34
C TYR A 99 11.23 12.26 -14.51
N THR A 100 9.94 12.49 -14.77
CA THR A 100 9.47 13.43 -15.79
C THR A 100 9.48 14.88 -15.32
N LYS A 101 10.03 15.17 -14.12
CA LYS A 101 10.10 16.51 -13.50
C LYS A 101 8.72 17.16 -13.30
N TYR A 102 7.67 16.34 -13.18
CA TYR A 102 6.30 16.83 -13.02
C TYR A 102 6.11 17.66 -11.73
N PHE A 103 6.81 17.32 -10.65
CA PHE A 103 6.65 17.97 -9.32
C PHE A 103 7.41 19.29 -9.14
N GLN A 104 7.76 19.99 -10.22
CA GLN A 104 8.46 21.28 -10.13
C GLN A 104 7.50 22.45 -9.86
N GLY A 105 8.05 23.54 -9.31
CA GLY A 105 7.29 24.76 -9.01
C GLY A 105 6.20 24.53 -7.97
N GLU A 106 4.98 24.92 -8.27
CA GLU A 106 3.83 24.79 -7.37
C GLU A 106 3.38 23.32 -7.18
N ARG A 107 3.76 22.40 -8.08
CA ARG A 107 3.39 20.97 -7.99
C ARG A 107 4.24 20.19 -6.99
N LYS A 108 5.22 20.82 -6.34
CA LYS A 108 5.99 20.19 -5.27
C LYS A 108 5.12 19.70 -4.11
N TYR A 109 3.97 20.34 -3.89
CA TYR A 109 3.00 19.92 -2.86
C TYR A 109 2.26 18.63 -3.25
N GLU A 110 2.11 18.35 -4.54
CA GLU A 110 1.55 17.08 -5.03
C GLU A 110 2.48 15.91 -4.70
N LEU A 111 3.80 16.11 -4.73
CA LEU A 111 4.77 15.08 -4.32
C LEU A 111 4.58 14.71 -2.84
N LEU A 112 4.43 15.72 -1.96
CA LEU A 112 4.15 15.51 -0.55
C LEU A 112 2.80 14.81 -0.33
N ALA A 113 1.78 15.15 -1.13
CA ALA A 113 0.49 14.46 -1.10
C ALA A 113 0.65 12.96 -1.45
N TYR A 114 1.38 12.64 -2.52
CA TYR A 114 1.69 11.24 -2.89
C TYR A 114 2.35 10.48 -1.76
N TYR A 115 3.41 11.04 -1.19
CA TYR A 115 4.12 10.41 -0.09
C TYR A 115 3.24 10.16 1.14
N THR A 116 2.37 11.11 1.45
CA THR A 116 1.48 11.00 2.61
C THR A 116 0.38 9.96 2.40
N VAL A 117 -0.18 9.90 1.18
CA VAL A 117 -1.13 8.84 0.81
C VAL A 117 -0.46 7.48 0.82
N LEU A 118 0.76 7.38 0.27
CA LEU A 118 1.56 6.15 0.28
C LEU A 118 1.81 5.64 1.71
N LEU A 119 2.23 6.54 2.62
CA LEU A 119 2.44 6.22 4.03
C LEU A 119 1.15 5.73 4.69
N THR A 120 0.03 6.39 4.42
CA THR A 120 -1.27 6.03 4.98
C THR A 120 -1.73 4.66 4.48
N GLN A 121 -1.57 4.37 3.19
CA GLN A 121 -1.91 3.08 2.62
C GLN A 121 -1.01 1.96 3.16
N ILE A 122 0.30 2.19 3.28
CA ILE A 122 1.22 1.21 3.88
C ILE A 122 0.82 0.91 5.33
N LYS A 123 0.51 1.94 6.12
CA LYS A 123 0.02 1.78 7.49
C LYS A 123 -1.27 0.95 7.51
N TYR A 124 -2.22 1.24 6.62
CA TYR A 124 -3.45 0.47 6.52
C TYR A 124 -3.20 -0.99 6.14
N ASP A 125 -2.33 -1.25 5.16
CA ASP A 125 -2.01 -2.61 4.72
C ASP A 125 -1.34 -3.45 5.82
N LEU A 126 -0.48 -2.81 6.62
CA LEU A 126 0.20 -3.42 7.76
C LEU A 126 -0.77 -3.67 8.93
N ILE A 127 -1.33 -2.61 9.50
CA ILE A 127 -2.03 -2.68 10.80
C ILE A 127 -3.56 -2.54 10.71
N GLY A 128 -4.12 -2.37 9.51
CA GLY A 128 -5.57 -2.24 9.28
C GLY A 128 -6.18 -0.92 9.76
N VAL A 129 -5.35 0.04 10.21
CA VAL A 129 -5.81 1.32 10.75
C VAL A 129 -5.82 2.36 9.64
N LYS A 130 -7.02 2.85 9.31
CA LYS A 130 -7.19 4.01 8.45
C LYS A 130 -6.86 5.28 9.23
N THR A 131 -6.17 6.21 8.59
CA THR A 131 -5.83 7.50 9.18
C THR A 131 -6.04 8.56 8.11
N ASN A 132 -6.49 9.75 8.47
CA ASN A 132 -6.59 10.84 7.51
C ASN A 132 -5.17 11.24 7.07
N PRO A 133 -4.82 11.17 5.77
CA PRO A 133 -3.48 11.52 5.29
C PRO A 133 -3.06 12.94 5.72
N LEU A 134 -4.00 13.88 5.80
CA LEU A 134 -3.72 15.26 6.21
C LEU A 134 -3.12 15.38 7.61
N GLN A 135 -3.39 14.41 8.51
CA GLN A 135 -2.86 14.46 9.88
C GLN A 135 -1.33 14.40 9.89
N TRP A 136 -0.71 13.59 9.02
CA TRP A 136 0.74 13.54 8.95
C TRP A 136 1.31 14.88 8.49
N LEU A 137 0.69 15.52 7.49
CA LEU A 137 1.10 16.86 7.03
C LEU A 137 0.94 17.89 8.14
N LYS A 138 -0.17 17.87 8.88
CA LYS A 138 -0.40 18.78 10.01
C LYS A 138 0.62 18.61 11.14
N LEU A 139 1.14 17.40 11.35
CA LEU A 139 2.17 17.12 12.34
C LEU A 139 3.58 17.56 11.89
N ASN A 140 3.86 17.56 10.59
CA ASN A 140 5.23 17.67 10.07
C ASN A 140 5.49 18.94 9.23
N ILE A 141 4.45 19.67 8.81
CA ILE A 141 4.56 20.88 7.98
C ILE A 141 4.18 22.11 8.81
N THR A 142 5.11 23.04 8.95
CA THR A 142 4.95 24.22 9.82
C THR A 142 3.96 25.25 9.27
N ASP A 143 3.79 25.32 7.95
CA ASP A 143 2.87 26.22 7.25
C ASP A 143 1.61 25.51 6.72
N TYR A 144 1.25 24.37 7.34
CA TYR A 144 0.10 23.55 6.96
C TYR A 144 -1.18 24.36 6.75
N ASP A 145 -1.55 25.24 7.69
CA ASP A 145 -2.81 26.00 7.63
C ASP A 145 -2.92 26.87 6.37
N LYS A 146 -1.80 27.32 5.79
CA LYS A 146 -1.77 28.10 4.55
C LYS A 146 -1.93 27.21 3.31
N LEU A 147 -1.46 25.96 3.40
CA LEU A 147 -1.40 25.00 2.30
C LEU A 147 -2.52 23.95 2.36
N GLU A 148 -3.33 23.94 3.41
CA GLU A 148 -4.35 22.93 3.70
C GLU A 148 -5.26 22.67 2.49
N LYS A 149 -5.75 23.74 1.85
CA LYS A 149 -6.61 23.63 0.68
C LYS A 149 -5.92 22.92 -0.49
N GLN A 150 -4.65 23.22 -0.74
CA GLN A 150 -3.87 22.59 -1.82
C GLN A 150 -3.61 21.12 -1.51
N PHE A 151 -3.30 20.79 -0.25
CA PHE A 151 -3.12 19.41 0.18
C PHE A 151 -4.42 18.61 0.11
N LYS A 152 -5.55 19.16 0.58
CA LYS A 152 -6.89 18.55 0.45
C LYS A 152 -7.20 18.22 -1.00
N GLN A 153 -6.99 19.17 -1.91
CA GLN A 153 -7.23 18.96 -3.35
C GLN A 153 -6.31 17.90 -3.94
N SER A 154 -5.02 17.93 -3.62
CA SER A 154 -4.04 16.99 -4.18
C SER A 154 -4.27 15.56 -3.66
N ILE A 155 -4.51 15.42 -2.36
CA ILE A 155 -4.82 14.14 -1.71
C ILE A 155 -6.15 13.59 -2.23
N GLY A 156 -7.19 14.43 -2.33
CA GLY A 156 -8.50 14.03 -2.85
C GLY A 156 -8.41 13.43 -4.25
N LYS A 157 -7.65 14.07 -5.16
CA LYS A 157 -7.40 13.54 -6.51
C LYS A 157 -6.76 12.16 -6.49
N ILE A 158 -5.73 11.96 -5.66
CA ILE A 158 -5.03 10.67 -5.57
C ILE A 158 -5.96 9.60 -4.97
N ILE A 159 -6.76 9.96 -3.96
CA ILE A 159 -7.75 9.05 -3.37
C ILE A 159 -8.77 8.60 -4.42
N GLU A 160 -9.31 9.52 -5.22
CA GLU A 160 -10.25 9.21 -6.29
C GLU A 160 -9.60 8.37 -7.39
N GLU A 161 -8.42 8.75 -7.87
CA GLU A 161 -7.68 8.06 -8.95
C GLU A 161 -7.39 6.59 -8.61
N TYR A 162 -7.08 6.31 -7.35
CA TYR A 162 -6.75 4.97 -6.88
C TYR A 162 -7.91 4.27 -6.14
N ASN A 163 -9.09 4.89 -6.11
CA ASN A 163 -10.29 4.41 -5.40
C ASN A 163 -9.98 3.98 -3.95
N LEU A 164 -9.27 4.84 -3.21
CA LEU A 164 -8.85 4.57 -1.84
C LEU A 164 -9.97 4.89 -0.86
N ASP A 165 -10.09 4.10 0.20
CA ASP A 165 -11.11 4.28 1.23
C ASP A 165 -10.56 5.11 2.40
N PHE A 166 -10.15 6.34 2.09
CA PHE A 166 -9.70 7.35 3.03
C PHE A 166 -10.59 8.60 2.96
N LYS A 167 -10.81 9.23 4.11
CA LYS A 167 -11.52 10.52 4.18
C LYS A 167 -10.51 11.65 4.34
N THR A 168 -10.71 12.72 3.59
CA THR A 168 -10.02 14.00 3.77
C THR A 168 -10.77 14.96 4.67
N ASP A 169 -12.01 14.60 5.02
CA ASP A 169 -12.94 15.45 5.75
C ASP A 169 -13.06 14.94 7.19
N GLU A 170 -12.32 15.60 8.08
CA GLU A 170 -12.57 15.75 9.52
C GLU A 170 -12.38 17.22 9.88
#